data_AF-A0A1L0DPY2-F1
#
_entry.id   AF-A0A1L0DPY2-F1
#
_cell.length_a   1.000
_cell.length_b   1.000
_cell.length_c   1.000
_cell.angle_alpha   90.00
_cell.angle_beta   90.00
_cell.angle_gamma   90.00
#
_symmetry.space_group_name_H-M   'P 1'
#
loop_
_entity.id
_entity.type
_entity.pdbx_description
1 polymer ?
#
loop_
_entity_poly.entity_id
_entity_poly.type
_entity_poly.pdbx_seq_one_letter_code
_entity_poly.pdbx_strand_id
1 'polypeptide(L)'
;MAQGNLKLKSKGKGRVTKKQTNLRAAAPLIIKPKKSALKLAYNLKKSVGSSVGTEKLIASRVGHLEIIKGSRRQIEKDEKEAAKKAAKKSK
;
A
#
# COMPACT_ATOMS: atom_id res chain seq x y z
N MET A 1 -10.55 41.95 -45.49
CA MET A 1 -11.62 41.16 -44.83
C MET A 1 -10.97 40.36 -43.70
N ALA A 2 -10.96 40.90 -42.49
CA ALA A 2 -10.38 40.22 -41.33
C ALA A 2 -11.24 39.00 -40.98
N GLN A 3 -10.73 37.79 -41.23
CA GLN A 3 -11.30 36.56 -40.70
C GLN A 3 -11.06 36.56 -39.18
N GLY A 4 -12.02 37.11 -38.44
CA GLY A 4 -12.00 37.09 -36.98
C GLY A 4 -11.91 35.66 -36.48
N ASN A 5 -11.16 35.47 -35.39
CA ASN A 5 -11.04 34.21 -34.64
C ASN A 5 -12.44 33.65 -34.33
N LEU A 6 -12.95 32.78 -35.20
CA LEU A 6 -14.03 31.86 -34.90
C LEU A 6 -13.51 30.96 -33.79
N LYS A 7 -13.86 31.29 -32.53
CA LYS A 7 -13.68 30.40 -31.39
C LYS A 7 -14.37 29.08 -31.75
N LEU A 8 -13.61 28.11 -32.23
CA LEU A 8 -14.08 26.75 -32.47
C LEU A 8 -14.59 26.26 -31.11
N LYS A 9 -15.92 26.23 -30.95
CA LYS A 9 -16.54 25.66 -29.76
C LYS A 9 -15.95 24.27 -29.56
N SER A 10 -15.55 23.95 -28.34
CA SER A 10 -15.09 22.60 -28.02
C SER A 10 -16.16 21.63 -28.49
N LYS A 11 -15.75 20.62 -29.28
CA LYS A 11 -16.68 19.60 -29.76
C LYS A 11 -17.42 19.06 -28.54
N GLY A 12 -18.76 19.20 -28.53
CA GLY A 12 -19.59 18.73 -27.43
C GLY A 12 -19.29 17.27 -27.10
N LYS A 13 -19.55 16.85 -25.86
CA LYS A 13 -19.34 15.44 -25.45
C LYS A 13 -20.07 14.55 -26.44
N GLY A 14 -19.32 13.88 -27.32
CA GLY A 14 -19.89 12.91 -28.25
C GLY A 14 -20.69 11.86 -27.49
N ARG A 15 -21.73 11.32 -28.13
CA ARG A 15 -22.60 10.30 -27.54
C ARG A 15 -21.73 9.22 -26.89
N VAL A 16 -21.81 9.10 -25.55
CA VAL A 16 -21.13 8.06 -24.79
C VAL A 16 -21.74 6.74 -25.22
N THR A 17 -21.08 6.04 -26.14
CA THR A 17 -21.47 4.68 -26.53
C THR A 17 -21.33 3.78 -25.31
N LYS A 18 -22.23 2.82 -25.11
CA LYS A 18 -22.19 1.86 -23.98
C LYS A 18 -20.86 1.07 -23.88
N LYS A 19 -20.04 1.06 -24.93
CA LYS A 19 -18.72 0.42 -25.00
C LYS A 19 -17.59 1.42 -25.27
N GLN A 20 -17.50 2.49 -24.47
CA GLN A 20 -16.39 3.44 -24.58
C GLN A 20 -15.10 2.81 -24.02
N THR A 21 -14.12 2.56 -24.89
CA THR A 21 -12.81 1.97 -24.54
C THR A 21 -11.77 3.00 -24.10
N ASN A 22 -12.04 4.28 -24.33
CA ASN A 22 -11.12 5.37 -23.99
C ASN A 22 -11.25 5.74 -22.50
N LEU A 23 -10.10 5.88 -21.83
CA LEU A 23 -10.06 6.35 -20.44
C LEU A 23 -10.61 7.78 -20.33
N ARG A 24 -11.29 8.07 -19.20
CA ARG A 24 -11.71 9.45 -18.88
C ARG A 24 -10.47 10.31 -18.66
N ALA A 25 -10.56 11.63 -18.90
CA ALA A 25 -9.42 12.54 -18.75
C ALA A 25 -8.77 12.51 -17.35
N ALA A 26 -9.57 12.31 -16.30
CA ALA A 26 -9.09 12.18 -14.92
C ALA A 26 -8.82 10.73 -14.48
N ALA A 27 -8.97 9.75 -15.39
CA ALA A 27 -8.73 8.36 -15.03
C ALA A 27 -7.22 8.08 -14.98
N PRO A 28 -6.75 7.27 -14.02
CA PRO A 28 -5.34 6.90 -13.95
C PRO A 28 -4.94 6.12 -15.20
N LEU A 29 -3.76 6.46 -15.74
CA LEU A 29 -3.21 5.81 -16.93
C LEU A 29 -2.88 4.34 -16.64
N ILE A 30 -3.41 3.43 -17.47
CA ILE A 30 -3.11 2.00 -17.38
C ILE A 30 -1.77 1.73 -18.06
N ILE A 31 -0.69 1.76 -17.28
CA ILE A 31 0.66 1.42 -17.76
C ILE A 31 0.87 -0.09 -17.59
N LYS A 32 0.46 -0.87 -18.60
CA LYS A 32 0.73 -2.31 -18.69
C LYS A 32 1.75 -2.58 -19.80
N PRO A 33 2.75 -3.45 -19.58
CA PRO A 33 3.67 -3.83 -20.65
C PRO A 33 2.92 -4.62 -21.73
N LYS A 34 3.15 -4.26 -22.99
CA LYS A 34 2.61 -5.00 -24.14
C LYS A 34 3.46 -6.21 -24.52
N LYS A 35 4.77 -6.14 -24.25
CA LYS A 35 5.75 -7.21 -24.57
C LYS A 35 5.69 -8.32 -23.51
N SER A 36 5.72 -9.58 -23.97
CA SER A 36 5.70 -10.77 -23.10
C SER A 36 6.88 -10.79 -22.12
N ALA A 37 8.08 -10.48 -22.58
CA ALA A 37 9.31 -10.46 -21.76
C ALA A 37 9.20 -9.53 -20.54
N LEU A 38 8.45 -8.42 -20.64
CA LEU A 38 8.31 -7.43 -19.59
C LEU A 38 7.12 -7.71 -18.64
N LYS A 39 6.26 -8.67 -18.99
CA LYS A 39 5.06 -9.01 -18.21
C LYS A 39 5.42 -9.68 -16.88
N LEU A 40 6.47 -10.50 -16.87
CA LEU A 40 6.94 -11.20 -15.66
C LEU A 40 7.46 -10.19 -14.63
N ALA A 41 8.35 -9.27 -15.03
CA ALA A 41 8.87 -8.22 -14.16
C ALA A 41 7.77 -7.31 -13.60
N TYR A 42 6.77 -6.96 -14.43
CA TYR A 42 5.62 -6.16 -13.99
C TYR A 42 4.75 -6.88 -12.94
N ASN A 43 4.58 -8.20 -13.06
CA ASN A 43 3.85 -8.99 -12.07
C ASN A 43 4.64 -9.14 -10.76
N LEU A 44 5.96 -9.38 -10.83
CA LEU A 44 6.83 -9.41 -9.65
C LEU A 44 6.82 -8.08 -8.89
N LYS A 45 6.82 -6.94 -9.59
CA LYS A 45 6.73 -5.62 -8.94
C LYS A 45 5.48 -5.49 -8.06
N LYS A 46 4.35 -6.10 -8.47
CA LYS A 46 3.11 -6.09 -7.69
C LYS A 46 3.21 -6.93 -6.42
N SER A 47 3.90 -8.08 -6.47
CA SER A 47 4.08 -8.93 -5.29
C SER A 47 5.08 -8.32 -4.29
N VAL A 48 6.21 -7.79 -4.77
CA VAL A 48 7.23 -7.15 -3.90
C VAL A 48 6.69 -5.87 -3.24
N GLY A 49 5.79 -5.12 -3.90
CA GLY A 49 5.11 -3.99 -3.26
C GLY A 49 4.29 -4.37 -2.04
N SER A 50 3.75 -5.59 -2.00
CA SER A 50 3.02 -6.10 -0.84
C SER A 50 3.95 -6.42 0.34
N SER A 51 5.14 -7.00 0.09
CA SER A 51 6.09 -7.34 1.15
C SER A 51 6.60 -6.08 1.87
N VAL A 52 6.97 -5.03 1.13
CA VAL A 52 7.40 -3.75 1.70
C VAL A 52 6.29 -3.10 2.56
N GLY A 53 5.05 -3.17 2.10
CA GLY A 53 3.89 -2.73 2.87
C GLY A 53 3.68 -3.56 4.15
N THR A 54 3.86 -4.88 4.07
CA THR A 54 3.75 -5.75 5.24
C THR A 54 4.89 -5.58 6.24
N GLU A 55 6.14 -5.39 5.79
CA GLU A 55 7.29 -5.15 6.67
C GLU A 55 7.10 -3.87 7.49
N LYS A 56 6.63 -2.79 6.85
CA LYS A 56 6.30 -1.54 7.53
C LYS A 56 5.14 -1.71 8.54
N LEU A 57 4.12 -2.48 8.19
CA LEU A 57 2.96 -2.74 9.05
C LEU A 57 3.36 -3.62 10.25
N ILE A 58 4.18 -4.65 10.02
CA ILE A 58 4.74 -5.52 11.07
C ILE A 58 5.62 -4.69 12.00
N ALA A 59 6.53 -3.87 11.49
CA ALA A 59 7.39 -3.01 12.30
C ALA A 59 6.58 -2.02 13.17
N SER A 60 5.54 -1.40 12.61
CA SER A 60 4.62 -0.53 13.34
C SER A 60 3.88 -1.27 14.46
N ARG A 61 3.37 -2.49 14.17
CA ARG A 61 2.70 -3.32 15.17
C ARG A 61 3.65 -3.77 16.27
N VAL A 62 4.86 -4.22 15.93
CA VAL A 62 5.86 -4.66 16.89
C VAL A 62 6.26 -3.50 17.80
N GLY A 63 6.56 -2.31 17.26
CA GLY A 63 6.88 -1.14 18.08
C GLY A 63 5.74 -0.70 18.99
N HIS A 64 4.49 -0.73 18.51
CA HIS A 64 3.33 -0.43 19.36
C HIS A 64 3.11 -1.48 20.46
N LEU A 65 3.34 -2.76 20.14
CA LEU A 65 3.24 -3.85 21.11
C LEU A 65 4.34 -3.77 22.18
N GLU A 66 5.54 -3.30 21.84
CA GLU A 66 6.59 -3.04 22.84
C GLU A 66 6.17 -1.95 23.83
N ILE A 67 5.40 -0.95 23.41
CA ILE A 67 4.86 0.10 24.30
C ILE A 67 3.78 -0.46 25.21
N ILE A 68 2.86 -1.28 24.69
CA ILE A 68 1.72 -1.81 25.47
C ILE A 68 2.12 -2.98 26.38
N LYS A 69 2.89 -3.93 25.85
CA LYS A 69 3.21 -5.21 26.51
C LYS A 69 4.62 -5.25 27.11
N GLY A 70 5.47 -4.28 26.77
CA GLY A 70 6.90 -4.31 27.10
C GLY A 70 7.73 -5.08 26.07
N SER A 71 9.03 -4.81 26.05
CA SER A 71 9.96 -5.55 25.20
C SER A 71 10.12 -6.99 25.68
N ARG A 72 10.48 -7.91 24.78
CA ARG A 72 10.68 -9.34 25.10
C ARG A 72 11.66 -9.54 26.27
N ARG A 73 12.70 -8.71 26.34
CA ARG A 73 13.71 -8.72 27.43
C ARG A 73 13.15 -8.27 28.78
N GLN A 74 12.17 -7.37 28.80
CA GLN A 74 11.50 -6.93 30.04
C GLN A 74 10.57 -8.03 30.53
N ILE A 75 9.73 -8.58 29.66
CA ILE A 75 8.82 -9.69 29.98
C ILE A 75 9.60 -10.87 30.57
N GLU A 76 10.69 -11.30 29.92
CA GLU A 76 11.51 -12.41 30.42
C GLU A 76 12.17 -12.12 31.78
N LYS A 77 12.48 -10.85 32.08
CA LYS A 77 13.01 -10.46 33.39
C LYS A 77 11.92 -10.49 34.45
N ASP A 78 10.76 -9.93 34.15
CA ASP A 78 9.61 -9.86 35.05
C ASP A 78 9.11 -11.27 35.40
N GLU A 79 9.06 -12.18 34.42
CA GLU A 79 8.73 -13.60 34.62
C GLU A 79 9.73 -14.31 35.54
N LYS A 80 11.02 -14.08 35.33
CA LYS A 80 12.08 -14.66 36.19
C LYS A 80 12.01 -14.12 37.61
N GLU A 81 11.74 -12.84 37.78
CA GLU A 81 11.57 -12.23 39.11
C GLU A 81 10.30 -12.73 39.81
N ALA A 82 9.19 -12.86 39.08
CA ALA A 82 7.96 -13.43 39.59
C ALA A 82 8.15 -14.89 40.04
N ALA A 83 8.84 -15.71 39.24
CA ALA A 83 9.17 -17.09 39.58
C ALA A 83 10.04 -17.20 40.85
N LYS A 84 11.07 -16.34 40.98
CA LYS A 84 11.91 -16.28 42.19
C LYS A 84 11.12 -15.86 43.44
N LYS A 85 10.22 -14.88 43.31
CA LYS A 85 9.36 -14.42 44.41
C LYS A 85 8.35 -15.51 44.83
N ALA A 86 7.78 -16.24 43.86
CA ALA A 86 6.88 -17.36 44.14
C ALA A 86 7.59 -18.51 44.88
N ALA A 87 8.77 -18.92 44.41
CA ALA A 87 9.58 -19.96 45.04
C ALA A 87 10.06 -19.58 46.46
N LYS A 88 10.25 -18.28 46.73
CA LYS A 88 10.59 -17.78 48.07
C LYS A 88 9.39 -17.69 49.01
N LYS A 89 8.16 -17.56 48.49
CA LYS A 89 6.91 -17.57 49.28
C LYS A 89 6.44 -18.98 49.64
N SER A 90 6.81 -19.98 48.84
CA SER A 90 6.44 -21.38 49.07
C SER A 90 7.40 -22.14 50.00
N LYS A 91 8.41 -21.45 50.55
CA LYS A 91 9.46 -22.00 51.39
C LYS A 91 9.44 -21.28 52.74
#